data_AF-A0A7C7IGK0-F1
#
_entry.id   AF-A0A7C7IGK0-F1
#
_cell.length_a   1.000
_cell.length_b   1.000
_cell.length_c   1.000
_cell.angle_alpha   90.00
_cell.angle_beta   90.00
_cell.angle_gamma   90.00
#
_symmetry.space_group_name_H-M   'P 1'
#
loop_
_entity.id
_entity.type
_entity.pdbx_description
1 polymer ?
#
loop_
_entity_poly.entity_id
_entity_poly.type
_entity_poly.pdbx_seq_one_letter_code
_entity_poly.pdbx_strand_id
1 'polypeptide(L)' 'MENLHLFGVGVGLGLIVIGAGIGIGRLAAGAAEGIARQPEASDKIIAAVNLPLFLLEGVAILGEVFALLIVLMK' A
#
# COMPACT_ATOMS: atom_id res chain seq x y z
N MET A 1 -14.83 10.56 26.38
CA MET A 1 -15.15 9.57 25.31
C MET A 1 -15.21 10.20 23.92
N GLU A 2 -15.40 11.52 23.78
CA GLU A 2 -15.64 12.22 22.50
C GLU A 2 -14.48 12.21 21.47
N ASN A 3 -13.27 11.79 21.87
CA ASN A 3 -12.09 11.76 21.00
C ASN A 3 -11.50 10.35 20.79
N LEU A 4 -12.18 9.30 21.25
CA LEU A 4 -11.66 7.94 21.15
C LEU A 4 -11.50 7.48 19.69
N HIS A 5 -12.38 7.93 18.79
CA HIS A 5 -12.29 7.60 17.36
C HIS A 5 -11.06 8.26 16.70
N LEU A 6 -10.63 9.46 17.12
CA LEU A 6 -9.42 10.10 16.57
C LEU A 6 -8.18 9.27 16.89
N PHE A 7 -8.11 8.73 18.12
CA PHE A 7 -7.04 7.80 18.50
C PHE A 7 -7.10 6.52 17.67
N GLY A 8 -8.28 5.93 17.51
CA GLY A 8 -8.47 4.74 16.68
C GLY A 8 -8.07 4.96 15.21
N VAL A 9 -8.44 6.10 14.62
CA VAL A 9 -8.03 6.50 13.27
C VAL A 9 -6.52 6.68 13.17
N GLY A 10 -5.89 7.35 14.14
CA GLY A 10 -4.44 7.55 14.14
C GLY A 10 -3.67 6.22 14.14
N VAL A 11 -4.10 5.27 14.96
CA VAL A 11 -3.52 3.91 14.97
C VAL A 11 -3.80 3.18 13.67
N GLY A 12 -5.04 3.22 13.17
CA GLY A 12 -5.45 2.56 11.94
C GLY A 12 -4.67 3.05 10.71
N LEU A 13 -4.54 4.37 10.54
CA LEU A 13 -3.74 4.98 9.47
C LEU A 13 -2.28 4.54 9.54
N GLY A 14 -1.67 4.55 10.72
CA GLY A 14 -0.29 4.08 10.89
C GLY A 14 -0.10 2.64 10.42
N LEU A 15 -1.05 1.75 10.75
CA LEU A 15 -1.01 0.35 10.32
C LEU A 15 -1.21 0.20 8.80
N ILE A 16 -2.10 0.99 8.19
CA ILE A 16 -2.32 1.00 6.73
C ILE A 16 -1.02 1.39 6.02
N VAL A 17 -0.39 2.49 6.42
CA VAL A 17 0.85 2.99 5.82
C VAL A 17 1.99 1.98 5.96
N ILE A 18 2.15 1.37 7.14
CA ILE A 18 3.16 0.33 7.36
C ILE A 18 2.91 -0.88 6.47
N GLY A 19 1.65 -1.36 6.41
CA GLY A 19 1.28 -2.50 5.58
C GLY A 19 1.52 -2.26 4.10
N ALA A 20 1.12 -1.08 3.60
CA ALA A 20 1.35 -0.66 2.22
C ALA A 20 2.86 -0.56 1.92
N GLY A 21 3.62 0.14 2.74
CA GLY A 21 5.06 0.32 2.56
C GLY A 21 5.83 -1.02 2.51
N ILE A 22 5.49 -1.97 3.38
CA ILE A 22 6.08 -3.31 3.37
C ILE A 22 5.73 -4.05 2.07
N GLY A 23 4.47 -4.03 1.65
CA GLY A 23 4.06 -4.76 0.45
C GLY A 23 4.61 -4.18 -0.85
N ILE A 24 4.59 -2.85 -1.00
CA ILE A 24 5.20 -2.12 -2.13
C ILE A 24 6.70 -2.43 -2.16
N GLY A 25 7.39 -2.31 -1.02
CA GLY A 25 8.82 -2.56 -0.92
C GLY A 25 9.19 -3.98 -1.37
N ARG A 26 8.40 -4.99 -0.98
CA ARG A 26 8.62 -6.38 -1.41
C ARG A 26 8.41 -6.59 -2.91
N LEU A 27 7.36 -5.99 -3.47
CA LEU A 27 7.09 -6.05 -4.91
C LEU A 27 8.20 -5.35 -5.71
N ALA A 28 8.61 -4.15 -5.30
CA ALA A 28 9.67 -3.38 -5.93
C ALA A 28 11.02 -4.10 -5.85
N ALA A 29 11.39 -4.65 -4.69
CA ALA A 29 12.61 -5.42 -4.53
C ALA A 29 12.61 -6.69 -5.41
N GLY A 30 11.50 -7.42 -5.44
CA GLY A 30 11.34 -8.60 -6.30
C GLY A 30 11.45 -8.26 -7.79
N ALA A 31 10.88 -7.13 -8.22
CA ALA A 31 11.01 -6.63 -9.58
C ALA A 31 12.47 -6.29 -9.91
N ALA A 32 13.15 -5.53 -9.04
CA ALA A 32 14.53 -5.12 -9.23
C ALA A 32 15.49 -6.33 -9.32
N GLU A 33 15.34 -7.31 -8.43
CA GLU A 33 16.11 -8.56 -8.49
C GLU A 33 15.82 -9.36 -9.77
N GLY A 34 14.56 -9.44 -10.18
CA GLY A 34 14.16 -10.11 -11.41
C GLY A 34 14.83 -9.47 -12.63
N ILE A 35 14.76 -8.13 -12.72
CA ILE A 35 15.37 -7.36 -13.81
C ILE A 35 16.89 -7.51 -13.80
N ALA A 36 17.53 -7.48 -12.62
CA ALA A 36 18.98 -7.68 -12.51
C ALA A 36 19.43 -9.06 -13.02
N ARG A 37 18.62 -10.11 -12.83
CA ARG A 37 18.90 -11.47 -13.33
C ARG A 37 18.57 -11.64 -14.81
N GLN A 38 17.56 -10.94 -15.32
CA GLN A 38 17.09 -11.03 -16.72
C GLN A 38 16.75 -9.64 -17.28
N PRO A 39 17.76 -8.85 -17.67
CA PRO A 39 17.54 -7.48 -18.15
C PRO A 39 16.68 -7.43 -19.42
N GLU A 40 16.76 -8.44 -20.29
CA GLU A 40 16.00 -8.50 -21.54
C GLU A 40 14.49 -8.71 -21.30
N ALA A 41 14.12 -9.18 -20.10
CA ALA A 41 12.74 -9.43 -19.69
C ALA A 41 12.13 -8.27 -18.88
N SER A 42 12.82 -7.12 -18.76
CA SER A 42 12.43 -6.02 -17.87
C SER A 42 10.96 -5.60 -18.03
N ASP A 43 10.51 -5.36 -19.26
CA ASP A 43 9.13 -4.93 -19.53
C ASP A 43 8.09 -5.96 -19.07
N LYS A 44 8.39 -7.26 -19.23
CA LYS A 44 7.51 -8.34 -18.78
C LYS A 44 7.45 -8.44 -17.26
N ILE A 45 8.58 -8.23 -16.58
CA ILE A 45 8.66 -8.24 -15.12
C ILE A 45 7.87 -7.07 -14.53
N ILE A 46 8.06 -5.86 -15.08
CA ILE A 46 7.29 -4.68 -14.67
C ILE A 46 5.80 -4.91 -14.88
N ALA A 47 5.40 -5.41 -16.06
CA ALA A 47 4.00 -5.71 -16.35
C ALA A 47 3.39 -6.73 -15.38
N ALA A 48 4.15 -7.76 -14.98
CA ALA A 48 3.71 -8.77 -14.03
C ALA A 48 3.52 -8.20 -12.59
N VAL A 49 4.31 -7.20 -12.20
CA VAL A 49 4.27 -6.60 -10.86
C VAL A 49 3.22 -5.48 -10.75
N ASN A 50 2.87 -4.82 -11.86
CA ASN A 50 1.94 -3.69 -11.87
C ASN A 50 0.55 -4.02 -11.33
N LEU A 51 -0.04 -5.16 -11.71
CA LEU A 51 -1.38 -5.53 -11.24
C LEU A 51 -1.40 -5.80 -9.72
N PRO A 52 -0.51 -6.64 -9.16
CA PRO A 52 -0.38 -6.80 -7.71
C PRO A 52 -0.13 -5.49 -6.96
N LEU A 53 0.75 -4.62 -7.49
CA LEU A 53 1.07 -3.33 -6.89
C LEU A 53 -0.16 -2.41 -6.86
N PHE A 54 -0.89 -2.35 -7.97
CA PHE A 54 -2.12 -1.56 -8.07
C PHE A 54 -3.22 -2.05 -7.11
N LEU A 55 -3.40 -3.37 -6.99
CA LEU A 55 -4.37 -3.94 -6.05
C LEU A 55 -4.00 -3.63 -4.59
N LEU A 56 -2.70 -3.66 -4.28
CA LEU A 56 -2.20 -3.31 -2.94
C LEU A 56 -2.42 -1.83 -2.62
N GLU A 57 -2.06 -0.94 -3.54
CA GLU A 57 -2.33 0.50 -3.42
C GLU A 57 -3.83 0.78 -3.29
N GLY A 58 -4.67 0.09 -4.07
CA GLY A 58 -6.12 0.22 -3.98
C GLY A 58 -6.66 -0.09 -2.58
N VAL A 59 -6.16 -1.14 -1.92
CA VAL A 59 -6.57 -1.48 -0.55
C VAL A 59 -6.08 -0.43 0.46
N ALA A 60 -4.85 0.09 0.29
CA ALA A 60 -4.31 1.13 1.15
C ALA A 60 -5.13 2.43 1.05
N ILE A 61 -5.40 2.90 -0.17
CA ILE A 61 -6.21 4.09 -0.44
C ILE A 61 -7.61 3.93 0.14
N LEU A 62 -8.27 2.77 -0.03
CA LEU A 62 -9.59 2.53 0.57
C LEU A 62 -9.52 2.67 2.10
N GLY A 63 -8.50 2.11 2.74
CA GLY A 63 -8.28 2.25 4.18
C GLY A 63 -8.12 3.72 4.62
N GLU A 64 -7.31 4.50 3.89
CA GLU A 64 -7.10 5.92 4.18
C GLU A 64 -8.36 6.76 3.97
N VAL A 65 -9.14 6.45 2.93
CA VAL A 65 -10.43 7.09 2.68
C VAL A 65 -11.40 6.82 3.83
N PHE A 66 -11.52 5.58 4.31
CA PHE A 66 -12.39 5.28 5.45
C PHE A 66 -11.91 5.97 6.73
N ALA A 67 -10.60 6.00 6.98
CA ALA A 67 -10.03 6.75 8.09
C ALA A 67 -10.36 8.24 8.03
N LEU A 68 -10.26 8.86 6.84
CA LEU A 68 -10.63 10.25 6.63
C LEU A 68 -12.13 10.49 6.85
N LEU A 69 -12.99 9.60 6.35
CA LEU A 69 -14.44 9.69 6.55
C LEU A 69 -14.81 9.65 8.03
N ILE A 70 -14.16 8.80 8.84
CA ILE A 70 -14.40 8.74 10.29
C ILE A 70 -14.03 10.07 10.98
N VAL A 71 -12.99 10.76 10.50
CA VAL A 71 -12.60 12.07 11.04
C VAL A 71 -13.59 13.17 10.64
N LEU A 72 -14.06 13.16 9.39
CA LEU A 72 -14.92 14.21 8.84
C LEU A 72 -16.39 14.08 9.23
N MET A 73 -16.88 12.85 9.42
CA MET A 73 -18.29 12.55 9.63
C MET A 73 -18.65 12.25 11.09
N LYS A 74 -17.83 12.69 12.06
CA LYS A 74 -18.01 12.49 13.51
C LYS A 74 -19.48 12.38 13.94
#